data_AF-A0A937DMC2-F1
#
_entry.id   AF-A0A937DMC2-F1
#
_cell.length_a   1.000
_cell.length_b   1.000
_cell.length_c   1.000
_cell.angle_alpha   90.00
_cell.angle_beta   90.00
_cell.angle_gamma   90.00
#
_symmetry.space_group_name_H-M   'P 1'
#
loop_
_entity.id
_entity.type
_entity.pdbx_description
1 polymer ?
#
loop_
_entity_poly.entity_id
_entity_poly.type
_entity_poly.pdbx_seq_one_letter_code
_entity_poly.pdbx_strand_id
1 'polypeptide(L)'
;MSASPDINPSTPVRSASPDWFIPQRATLEERVFALGVVVLCAALILTAAWLSPDPAGHGTHTQLGLPKCGWYAATGQPCPTCGMTTAVTLAVHGSPIDSFVTQPFGALIALAAAVGFWVGLHVLIFGSRVGRPFAKLLRPKALWIIAALWGLSWGYTALKWNAVHDRTGSDVSAVRP
;
A
#
# COMPACT_ATOMS: atom_id res chain seq x y z
N MET A 1 27.05 -58.38 -42.33
CA MET A 1 26.35 -58.90 -41.13
C MET A 1 26.55 -57.87 -40.03
N SER A 2 25.61 -56.95 -39.90
CA SER A 2 25.64 -55.88 -38.90
C SER A 2 24.78 -56.34 -37.72
N ALA A 3 25.39 -56.53 -36.55
CA ALA A 3 24.67 -56.96 -35.35
C ALA A 3 23.69 -55.86 -34.91
N SER A 4 22.42 -56.22 -34.69
CA SER A 4 21.45 -55.34 -34.03
C SER A 4 21.79 -55.22 -32.54
N PRO A 5 21.69 -54.03 -31.94
CA PRO A 5 21.94 -53.86 -30.51
C PRO A 5 20.81 -54.48 -29.70
N ASP A 6 21.17 -55.34 -28.75
CA ASP A 6 20.26 -55.96 -27.79
C ASP A 6 19.68 -54.90 -26.84
N ILE A 7 18.39 -54.59 -27.00
CA ILE A 7 17.64 -53.74 -26.06
C ILE A 7 17.21 -54.63 -24.90
N ASN A 8 17.87 -54.47 -23.74
CA ASN A 8 17.54 -55.19 -22.52
C ASN A 8 16.21 -54.65 -21.94
N PRO A 9 15.13 -55.45 -21.85
CA PRO A 9 13.82 -55.01 -21.39
C PRO A 9 13.71 -54.84 -19.86
N SER A 10 14.79 -55.08 -19.11
CA SER A 10 14.78 -55.00 -17.64
C SER A 10 15.25 -53.67 -17.05
N THR A 11 15.58 -52.67 -17.87
CA THR A 11 15.85 -51.31 -17.36
C THR A 11 14.54 -50.66 -16.89
N PRO A 12 14.37 -50.39 -15.57
CA PRO A 12 13.21 -49.65 -15.11
C PRO A 12 13.26 -48.25 -15.72
N VAL A 13 12.28 -47.94 -16.58
CA VAL A 13 12.06 -46.58 -17.08
C VAL A 13 11.66 -45.73 -15.88
N ARG A 14 12.63 -45.06 -15.27
CA ARG A 14 12.40 -44.08 -14.23
C ARG A 14 11.56 -42.97 -14.86
N SER A 15 10.26 -42.95 -14.58
CA SER A 15 9.38 -41.87 -15.02
C SER A 15 9.86 -40.59 -14.35
N ALA A 16 10.66 -39.81 -15.08
CA ALA A 16 10.98 -38.45 -14.70
C ALA A 16 9.65 -37.70 -14.67
N SER A 17 9.08 -37.50 -13.49
CA SER A 17 7.96 -36.60 -13.30
C SER A 17 8.40 -35.23 -13.83
N PRO A 18 7.71 -34.63 -14.80
CA PRO A 18 8.17 -33.40 -15.42
C PRO A 18 8.41 -32.27 -14.40
N ASP A 19 9.65 -31.79 -14.34
CA ASP A 19 10.16 -30.87 -13.33
C ASP A 19 9.46 -29.50 -13.32
N TRP A 20 8.66 -29.20 -14.35
CA TRP A 20 7.95 -27.93 -14.53
C TRP A 20 6.82 -27.70 -13.52
N PHE A 21 6.47 -28.72 -12.72
CA PHE A 21 5.40 -28.67 -11.73
C PHE A 21 5.84 -28.82 -10.29
N ILE A 22 7.11 -28.61 -9.93
CA ILE A 22 7.50 -28.62 -8.51
C ILE A 22 6.92 -27.36 -7.83
N PRO A 23 5.87 -27.46 -6.98
CA PRO A 23 5.34 -26.29 -6.30
C PRO A 23 6.44 -25.75 -5.37
N GLN A 24 7.02 -24.61 -5.72
CA GLN A 24 8.02 -23.97 -4.89
C GLN A 24 7.34 -23.41 -3.64
N ARG A 25 7.48 -24.13 -2.53
CA ARG A 25 6.96 -23.72 -1.22
C ARG A 25 7.76 -22.53 -0.68
N ALA A 26 7.06 -21.64 0.01
CA ALA A 26 7.63 -20.50 0.69
C ALA A 26 8.57 -20.97 1.82
N THR A 27 9.73 -20.33 1.94
CA THR A 27 10.65 -20.57 3.06
C THR A 27 10.07 -20.03 4.37
N LEU A 28 10.66 -20.41 5.51
CA LEU A 28 10.26 -19.86 6.82
C LEU A 28 10.41 -18.34 6.86
N GLU A 29 11.51 -17.82 6.30
CA GLU A 29 11.75 -16.37 6.18
C GLU A 29 10.67 -15.65 5.37
N GLU A 30 10.26 -16.23 4.23
CA GLU A 30 9.19 -15.67 3.39
C GLU A 30 7.85 -15.64 4.13
N ARG A 31 7.57 -16.64 4.98
CA ARG A 31 6.36 -16.70 5.82
C ARG A 31 6.40 -15.68 6.96
N VAL A 32 7.54 -15.54 7.64
CA VAL A 32 7.71 -14.54 8.72
C VAL A 32 7.56 -13.13 8.14
N PHE A 33 8.15 -12.86 6.97
CA PHE A 33 7.97 -11.59 6.29
C PHE A 33 6.51 -11.35 5.91
N ALA A 34 5.84 -12.35 5.32
CA ALA A 34 4.42 -12.25 4.98
C ALA A 34 3.54 -11.99 6.22
N LEU A 35 3.84 -12.62 7.35
CA LEU A 35 3.15 -12.36 8.61
C LEU A 35 3.32 -10.90 9.05
N GLY A 36 4.54 -10.36 8.99
CA GLY A 36 4.79 -8.96 9.31
C GLY A 36 3.99 -8.00 8.42
N VAL A 37 3.92 -8.27 7.11
CA VAL A 37 3.09 -7.49 6.17
C VAL A 37 1.61 -7.59 6.52
N VAL A 38 1.08 -8.79 6.77
CA VAL A 38 -0.34 -8.99 7.13
C VAL A 38 -0.68 -8.23 8.41
N VAL A 39 0.14 -8.34 9.45
CA VAL A 39 -0.07 -7.65 10.72
C VAL A 39 -0.06 -6.13 10.54
N LEU A 40 0.91 -5.60 9.80
CA LEU A 40 1.01 -4.17 9.54
C LEU A 40 -0.20 -3.63 8.75
N CYS A 41 -0.55 -4.32 7.65
CA CYS A 41 -1.69 -3.93 6.82
C CYS A 41 -3.01 -4.04 7.58
N ALA A 42 -3.20 -5.12 8.37
CA ALA A 42 -4.37 -5.30 9.21
C ALA A 42 -4.46 -4.19 10.27
N ALA A 43 -3.36 -3.85 10.96
CA ALA A 43 -3.34 -2.78 11.94
C ALA A 43 -3.75 -1.43 11.32
N LEU A 44 -3.23 -1.11 10.12
CA LEU A 44 -3.60 0.11 9.40
C LEU A 44 -5.09 0.13 9.03
N ILE A 45 -5.61 -0.97 8.46
CA ILE A 45 -7.02 -1.07 8.03
C ILE A 45 -7.95 -1.02 9.25
N LEU A 46 -7.66 -1.76 10.31
CA LEU A 46 -8.47 -1.78 11.53
C LEU A 46 -8.47 -0.43 12.23
N THR A 47 -7.31 0.24 12.31
CA THR A 47 -7.22 1.60 12.84
C THR A 47 -8.08 2.54 12.01
N ALA A 48 -7.95 2.51 10.69
CA ALA A 48 -8.75 3.34 9.79
C ALA A 48 -10.25 3.04 9.85
N ALA A 49 -10.65 1.78 10.09
CA ALA A 49 -12.05 1.40 10.28
C ALA A 49 -12.64 1.93 11.60
N TRP A 50 -11.79 2.20 12.60
CA TRP A 50 -12.21 2.77 13.88
C TRP A 50 -12.26 4.31 13.87
N LEU A 51 -11.55 4.94 12.95
CA LEU A 51 -11.52 6.39 12.79
C LEU A 51 -12.71 6.90 11.99
N SER A 52 -13.17 8.13 12.27
CA SER A 52 -14.16 8.82 11.44
C SER A 52 -13.46 9.79 10.49
N PRO A 53 -13.71 9.76 9.17
CA PRO A 53 -13.05 10.67 8.24
C PRO A 53 -13.47 12.11 8.53
N ASP A 54 -12.51 13.03 8.55
CA ASP A 54 -12.78 14.44 8.81
C ASP A 54 -13.28 15.12 7.52
N PRO A 55 -14.44 15.81 7.54
CA PRO A 55 -14.98 16.49 6.36
C PRO A 55 -14.05 17.57 5.77
N ALA A 56 -13.13 18.12 6.56
CA ALA A 56 -12.13 19.07 6.08
C ALA A 56 -11.08 18.41 5.17
N GLY A 57 -11.07 17.08 5.07
CA GLY A 57 -10.09 16.33 4.26
C GLY A 57 -8.70 16.23 4.91
N HIS A 58 -8.55 16.64 6.17
CA HIS A 58 -7.34 16.50 6.96
C HIS A 58 -7.67 16.44 8.47
N GLY A 59 -6.69 16.11 9.31
CA GLY A 59 -6.87 16.18 10.76
C GLY A 59 -7.46 14.93 11.42
N THR A 60 -7.88 13.92 10.66
CA THR A 60 -8.34 12.62 11.20
C THR A 60 -7.31 11.96 12.12
N HIS A 61 -6.01 12.23 11.94
CA HIS A 61 -4.95 11.71 12.81
C HIS A 61 -5.07 12.19 14.26
N THR A 62 -5.77 13.30 14.53
CA THR A 62 -5.95 13.82 15.90
C THR A 62 -6.81 12.93 16.78
N GLN A 63 -7.68 12.10 16.18
CA GLN A 63 -8.47 11.09 16.89
C GLN A 63 -7.59 9.97 17.48
N LEU A 64 -6.36 9.82 16.98
CA LEU A 64 -5.35 8.91 17.55
C LEU A 64 -4.64 9.52 18.77
N GLY A 65 -5.09 10.67 19.28
CA GLY A 65 -4.42 11.41 20.35
C GLY A 65 -3.19 12.20 19.90
N LEU A 66 -2.96 12.30 18.58
CA LEU A 66 -1.87 13.08 18.02
C LEU A 66 -2.21 14.58 17.99
N PRO A 67 -1.22 15.47 18.16
CA PRO A 67 -1.46 16.90 18.09
C PRO A 67 -1.89 17.34 16.68
N LYS A 68 -2.50 18.52 16.59
CA LYS A 68 -2.75 19.19 15.31
C LYS A 68 -1.44 19.33 14.52
N CYS A 69 -1.54 19.31 13.19
CA CYS A 69 -0.36 19.46 12.33
C CYS A 69 0.31 20.82 12.59
N GLY A 70 1.52 20.81 13.16
CA GLY A 70 2.25 22.04 13.47
C GLY A 70 2.58 22.87 12.24
N TRP A 71 2.85 22.21 11.10
CA TRP A 71 3.07 22.89 9.82
C TRP A 71 1.83 23.66 9.38
N TYR A 72 0.67 23.02 9.44
CA TYR A 72 -0.59 23.67 9.10
C TYR A 72 -0.92 24.81 10.07
N ALA A 73 -0.71 24.59 11.38
CA ALA A 73 -0.92 25.62 12.39
C ALA A 73 -0.01 26.85 12.20
N ALA A 74 1.23 26.64 11.75
CA ALA A 74 2.20 27.72 11.55
C ALA A 74 2.05 28.43 10.21
N THR A 75 1.74 27.71 9.13
CA THR A 75 1.79 28.23 7.75
C THR A 75 0.41 28.42 7.11
N GLY A 76 -0.64 27.83 7.68
CA GLY A 76 -1.96 27.73 7.04
C GLY A 76 -1.98 26.83 5.79
N GLN A 77 -0.87 26.16 5.47
CA GLN A 77 -0.69 25.36 4.27
C GLN A 77 -0.61 23.86 4.58
N PRO A 78 -1.02 22.98 3.64
CA PRO A 78 -0.94 21.54 3.86
C PRO A 78 0.51 21.06 3.77
N CYS A 79 0.96 20.31 4.78
CA CYS A 79 2.25 19.62 4.70
C CYS A 79 2.19 18.41 3.75
N PRO A 80 3.33 17.83 3.36
CA PRO A 80 3.40 16.67 2.47
C PRO A 80 2.65 15.41 2.93
N THR A 81 2.21 15.35 4.19
CA THR A 81 1.42 14.24 4.75
C THR A 81 0.01 14.65 5.17
N CYS A 82 -0.38 15.92 5.00
CA CYS A 82 -1.73 16.37 5.32
C CYS A 82 -2.77 15.60 4.50
N GLY A 83 -3.82 15.14 5.18
CA GLY A 83 -4.93 14.40 4.57
C GLY A 83 -4.67 12.92 4.30
N MET A 84 -3.48 12.38 4.57
CA MET A 84 -3.21 10.95 4.35
C MET A 84 -4.08 10.04 5.21
N THR A 85 -4.15 10.27 6.52
CA THR A 85 -4.99 9.46 7.42
C THR A 85 -6.46 9.58 7.05
N THR A 86 -6.91 10.77 6.66
CA THR A 86 -8.29 11.01 6.20
C THR A 86 -8.58 10.24 4.91
N ALA A 87 -7.68 10.29 3.92
CA ALA A 87 -7.83 9.51 2.69
C ALA A 87 -7.83 8.01 2.94
N VAL A 88 -6.97 7.49 3.82
CA VAL A 88 -6.98 6.06 4.18
C VAL A 88 -8.31 5.69 4.86
N THR A 89 -8.79 6.53 5.78
CA THR A 89 -10.06 6.33 6.48
C THR A 89 -11.23 6.32 5.49
N LEU A 90 -11.29 7.27 4.55
CA LEU A 90 -12.30 7.32 3.49
C LEU A 90 -12.29 6.05 2.62
N ALA A 91 -11.12 5.58 2.23
CA ALA A 91 -10.99 4.35 1.43
C ALA A 91 -11.54 3.13 2.17
N VAL A 92 -11.22 2.99 3.46
CA VAL A 92 -11.71 1.89 4.31
C VAL A 92 -13.22 1.99 4.56
N HIS A 93 -13.77 3.19 4.61
CA HIS A 93 -15.22 3.43 4.74
C HIS A 93 -16.00 3.25 3.43
N GLY A 94 -15.34 2.83 2.34
CA GLY A 94 -16.01 2.56 1.07
C GLY A 94 -16.18 3.79 0.16
N SER A 95 -15.46 4.89 0.44
CA SER A 95 -15.42 6.10 -0.39
C SER A 95 -14.06 6.25 -1.11
N PRO A 96 -13.73 5.38 -2.09
CA PRO A 96 -12.43 5.42 -2.77
C PRO A 96 -12.23 6.68 -3.62
N ILE A 97 -13.31 7.24 -4.17
CA ILE A 97 -13.26 8.49 -4.95
C ILE A 97 -12.90 9.65 -4.04
N ASP A 98 -13.62 9.81 -2.92
CA ASP A 98 -13.34 10.87 -1.95
C ASP A 98 -11.95 10.72 -1.33
N SER A 99 -11.50 9.48 -1.10
CA SER A 99 -10.13 9.19 -0.68
C SER A 99 -9.09 9.73 -1.67
N PHE A 100 -9.28 9.43 -2.97
CA PHE A 100 -8.37 9.89 -4.02
C PHE A 100 -8.37 11.41 -4.18
N VAL A 101 -9.56 12.03 -4.17
CA VAL A 101 -9.70 13.49 -4.23
C VAL A 101 -9.10 14.17 -3.00
N THR A 102 -9.18 13.53 -1.83
CA THR A 102 -8.60 14.05 -0.58
C THR A 102 -7.08 14.07 -0.65
N GLN A 103 -6.46 12.91 -0.87
CA GLN A 103 -5.01 12.75 -0.94
C GLN A 103 -4.68 11.48 -1.77
N PRO A 104 -4.31 11.61 -3.06
CA PRO A 104 -4.09 10.46 -3.94
C PRO A 104 -3.09 9.43 -3.40
N PHE A 105 -1.99 9.88 -2.80
CA PHE A 105 -0.99 8.98 -2.21
C PHE A 105 -1.54 8.23 -0.98
N GLY A 106 -2.42 8.86 -0.20
CA GLY A 106 -3.14 8.18 0.89
C GLY A 106 -4.07 7.09 0.37
N ALA A 107 -4.78 7.35 -0.74
CA ALA A 107 -5.58 6.34 -1.42
C ALA A 107 -4.72 5.16 -1.92
N LEU A 108 -3.55 5.45 -2.51
CA LEU A 108 -2.58 4.42 -2.92
C LEU A 108 -2.07 3.60 -1.74
N ILE A 109 -1.82 4.22 -0.58
CA ILE A 109 -1.46 3.50 0.65
C ILE A 109 -2.59 2.54 1.08
N ALA A 110 -3.84 3.01 1.08
CA ALA A 110 -4.98 2.17 1.43
C ALA A 110 -5.12 0.96 0.48
N LEU A 111 -4.99 1.20 -0.82
CA LEU A 111 -4.98 0.14 -1.83
C LEU A 111 -3.81 -0.83 -1.62
N ALA A 112 -2.60 -0.32 -1.40
CA ALA A 112 -1.42 -1.14 -1.13
C ALA A 112 -1.57 -1.97 0.14
N ALA A 113 -2.21 -1.43 1.19
CA ALA A 113 -2.50 -2.16 2.41
C ALA A 113 -3.52 -3.29 2.17
N ALA A 114 -4.59 -3.03 1.42
CA ALA A 114 -5.58 -4.06 1.08
C ALA A 114 -4.94 -5.19 0.26
N VAL A 115 -4.17 -4.85 -0.78
CA VAL A 115 -3.46 -5.85 -1.61
C VAL A 115 -2.42 -6.61 -0.79
N GLY A 116 -1.63 -5.89 0.03
CA GLY A 116 -0.61 -6.48 0.90
C GLY A 116 -1.19 -7.47 1.90
N PHE A 117 -2.34 -7.13 2.51
CA PHE A 117 -3.08 -8.02 3.40
C PHE A 117 -3.49 -9.32 2.70
N TRP A 118 -4.19 -9.23 1.56
CA TRP A 118 -4.69 -10.42 0.86
C TRP A 118 -3.57 -11.28 0.27
N VAL A 119 -2.53 -10.67 -0.30
CA VAL A 119 -1.38 -11.41 -0.83
C VAL A 119 -0.59 -12.06 0.30
N GLY A 120 -0.33 -11.35 1.40
CA GLY A 120 0.35 -11.91 2.55
C GLY A 120 -0.42 -13.07 3.17
N LEU A 121 -1.74 -12.93 3.32
CA LEU A 121 -2.61 -13.99 3.82
C LEU A 121 -2.58 -15.22 2.90
N HIS A 122 -2.63 -15.01 1.58
CA HIS A 122 -2.47 -16.10 0.60
C HIS A 122 -1.13 -16.82 0.75
N VAL A 123 -0.03 -16.09 0.95
CA VAL A 123 1.30 -16.69 1.19
C VAL A 123 1.30 -17.53 2.48
N LEU A 124 0.67 -17.06 3.54
CA LEU A 124 0.58 -17.79 4.81
C LEU A 124 -0.25 -19.08 4.71
N ILE A 125 -1.39 -19.04 4.01
CA ILE A 125 -2.30 -20.19 3.87
C ILE A 125 -1.74 -21.24 2.91
N PHE A 126 -1.30 -20.82 1.72
CA PHE A 126 -0.92 -21.76 0.65
C PHE A 126 0.59 -22.00 0.55
N GLY A 127 1.41 -21.24 1.29
CA GLY A 127 2.86 -21.33 1.21
C GLY A 127 3.40 -20.97 -0.17
N SER A 128 2.76 -20.05 -0.90
CA SER A 128 3.19 -19.64 -2.25
C SER A 128 4.30 -18.58 -2.20
N ARG A 129 5.12 -18.47 -3.24
CA ARG A 129 6.19 -17.43 -3.35
C ARG A 129 5.72 -16.11 -3.98
N VAL A 130 4.41 -15.88 -4.01
CA VAL A 130 3.79 -14.70 -4.65
C VAL A 130 4.21 -13.39 -3.97
N GLY A 131 4.69 -13.43 -2.72
CA GLY A 131 5.20 -12.26 -1.98
C GLY A 131 6.57 -11.74 -2.44
N ARG A 132 7.36 -12.49 -3.23
CA ARG A 132 8.70 -12.07 -3.69
C ARG A 132 8.79 -10.72 -4.42
N PRO A 133 7.78 -10.26 -5.19
CA PRO A 133 7.83 -8.94 -5.84
C PRO A 133 7.86 -7.80 -4.83
N PHE A 134 7.34 -7.96 -3.61
CA PHE A 134 7.37 -6.90 -2.59
C PHE A 134 8.79 -6.54 -2.17
N ALA A 135 9.73 -7.50 -2.15
CA ALA A 135 11.15 -7.19 -1.94
C ALA A 135 11.73 -6.29 -3.04
N LYS A 136 11.16 -6.30 -4.25
CA LYS A 136 11.56 -5.38 -5.34
C LYS A 136 11.09 -3.95 -5.10
N LEU A 137 10.08 -3.74 -4.24
CA LEU A 137 9.57 -2.42 -3.90
C LEU A 137 10.58 -1.59 -3.08
N LEU A 138 11.50 -2.27 -2.39
CA LEU A 138 12.62 -1.66 -1.66
C LEU A 138 13.83 -1.34 -2.57
N ARG A 139 13.75 -1.59 -3.89
CA ARG A 139 14.83 -1.22 -4.82
C ARG A 139 14.91 0.29 -4.96
N PRO A 140 16.12 0.89 -5.09
CA PRO A 140 16.27 2.34 -5.21
C PRO A 140 15.40 2.98 -6.29
N LYS A 141 15.29 2.34 -7.46
CA LYS A 141 14.42 2.81 -8.54
C LYS A 141 12.95 2.89 -8.14
N ALA A 142 12.44 1.91 -7.40
CA ALA A 142 11.06 1.91 -6.93
C ALA A 142 10.85 2.99 -5.86
N LEU A 143 11.82 3.18 -4.96
CA LEU A 143 11.78 4.25 -3.96
C LEU A 143 11.73 5.65 -4.60
N TRP A 144 12.51 5.88 -5.66
CA TRP A 144 12.45 7.14 -6.42
C TRP A 144 11.09 7.36 -7.10
N ILE A 145 10.48 6.30 -7.64
CA ILE A 145 9.12 6.38 -8.21
C ILE A 145 8.09 6.69 -7.12
N ILE A 146 8.17 6.02 -5.97
CA ILE A 146 7.28 6.27 -4.82
C ILE A 146 7.43 7.71 -4.33
N ALA A 147 8.67 8.20 -4.19
CA ALA A 147 8.95 9.58 -3.79
C ALA A 147 8.40 10.60 -4.80
N ALA A 148 8.51 10.32 -6.11
CA ALA A 148 7.93 11.16 -7.15
C ALA A 148 6.40 11.17 -7.08
N LEU A 149 5.75 10.01 -6.93
CA LEU A 149 4.30 9.91 -6.76
C LEU A 149 3.81 10.66 -5.52
N TRP A 150 4.54 10.54 -4.41
CA TRP A 150 4.26 11.27 -3.18
C TRP A 150 4.36 12.79 -3.38
N GLY A 151 5.45 13.27 -3.99
CA GLY A 151 5.66 14.68 -4.29
C GLY A 151 4.60 15.24 -5.24
N LEU A 152 4.24 14.51 -6.29
CA LEU A 152 3.17 14.89 -7.23
C LEU A 152 1.81 14.95 -6.54
N SER A 153 1.49 13.97 -5.69
CA SER A 153 0.25 13.93 -4.91
C SER A 153 0.15 15.10 -3.93
N TRP A 154 1.26 15.44 -3.28
CA TRP A 154 1.30 16.63 -2.43
C TRP A 154 1.15 17.91 -3.26
N GLY A 155 1.82 18.01 -4.42
CA GLY A 155 1.64 19.14 -5.34
C GLY A 155 0.18 19.34 -5.74
N TYR A 156 -0.53 18.25 -6.08
CA TYR A 156 -1.98 18.28 -6.31
C TYR A 156 -2.75 18.81 -5.09
N THR A 157 -2.43 18.31 -3.89
CA THR A 157 -3.10 18.71 -2.65
C THR A 157 -2.87 20.19 -2.35
N ALA A 158 -1.64 20.69 -2.52
CA ALA A 158 -1.28 22.08 -2.33
C ALA A 158 -2.00 23.00 -3.32
N LEU A 159 -2.06 22.62 -4.60
CA LEU A 159 -2.79 23.37 -5.64
C LEU A 159 -4.30 23.42 -5.34
N LYS A 160 -4.90 22.28 -4.99
CA LYS A 160 -6.31 22.19 -4.58
C LYS A 160 -6.58 23.10 -3.38
N TRP A 161 -5.69 23.08 -2.39
CA TRP A 161 -5.81 23.87 -1.17
C TRP A 161 -5.84 25.37 -1.46
N ASN A 162 -4.88 25.84 -2.27
CA ASN A 162 -4.81 27.24 -2.70
C ASN A 162 -6.05 27.63 -3.49
N ALA A 163 -6.49 26.80 -4.44
CA ALA A 163 -7.68 27.08 -5.24
C ALA A 163 -8.98 27.15 -4.42
N VAL A 164 -9.05 26.53 -3.25
CA VAL A 164 -10.17 26.68 -2.31
C VAL A 164 -10.02 27.96 -1.49
N HIS A 165 -8.83 28.23 -0.95
CA HIS A 165 -8.57 29.43 -0.14
C HIS A 165 -8.70 30.73 -0.94
N ASP A 166 -8.27 30.74 -2.20
CA ASP A 166 -8.43 31.86 -3.12
C ASP A 166 -9.91 32.15 -3.40
N ARG A 167 -10.76 31.11 -3.44
CA ARG A 167 -12.22 31.26 -3.62
C ARG A 167 -12.94 31.78 -2.38
N THR A 168 -12.46 31.41 -1.19
CA THR A 168 -12.96 31.94 0.09
C THR A 168 -12.28 33.24 0.51
N GLY A 169 -11.37 33.77 -0.32
CA GLY A 169 -10.48 34.89 -0.05
C GLY A 169 -11.13 36.26 0.13
N SER A 170 -12.45 36.36 0.24
CA SER A 170 -13.16 37.58 0.67
C SER A 170 -13.56 37.59 2.17
N ASP A 171 -13.51 36.47 2.90
CA ASP A 171 -14.07 36.40 4.27
C ASP A 171 -13.09 35.98 5.40
N VAL A 172 -11.85 35.59 5.08
CA VAL A 172 -10.93 35.02 6.09
C VAL A 172 -10.19 36.08 6.94
N SER A 173 -10.37 37.37 6.65
CA SER A 173 -9.90 38.44 7.55
C SER A 173 -10.76 38.62 8.80
N ALA A 174 -11.94 37.98 8.91
CA ALA A 174 -12.86 38.17 10.03
C ALA A 174 -12.71 37.16 11.19
N VAL A 175 -11.85 36.14 11.07
CA VAL A 175 -11.63 35.15 12.14
C VAL A 175 -10.13 34.97 12.38
N ARG A 176 -9.51 35.99 12.97
CA ARG A 176 -8.38 35.78 13.88
C ARG A 176 -8.83 36.28 15.27
N PRO A 177 -8.60 35.50 16.34
CA PRO A 177 -8.79 36.02 17.69
C PRO A 177 -7.84 37.19 17.97
#